data_AF-A0A7K4BHP5-F1
#
_entry.id   AF-A0A7K4BHP5-F1
#
_cell.length_a   1.000
_cell.length_b   1.000
_cell.length_c   1.000
_cell.angle_alpha   90.00
_cell.angle_beta   90.00
_cell.angle_gamma   90.00
#
_symmetry.space_group_name_H-M   'P 1'
#
loop_
_entity.id
_entity.type
_entity.pdbx_description
1 polymer ?
#
loop_
_entity_poly.entity_id
_entity_poly.type
_entity_poly.pdbx_seq_one_letter_code
_entity_poly.pdbx_strand_id
1 'polypeptide(L)'
;MLSAQDLALLQKTLGRDPTDVETACFENLWSEHCSYRSTRPLLRTLPTEGDEVLLGPGDDAAIVRFSDTCALAVAMESHNHPSYVDPYNGAATGVGGIVRDILSMGARPIALMDPLYIGTLDQEKNRYLFEQIVAGIADYGNRIGVPTVRGEAVFDHSYSGNPLVNVVCVGIVDPDRYITARAKQPGSHLVLIGSSTGRDGLGGASFASRDLTEDAEAASIQVGDPHTEKRLIDAILEMAETGKILSCRDLGAAGLAGASSEMASTFGAIIHADRVRLKETGMVPREIMLAETQERMLVEVAPGDVALVGGIAEKHDLDWSDIGEVIDEPRYIVEFHGEVVVDLPIDLLVGGAPLSAWTKKSHSPEVPFTRPGSAVKDLALAVLAHPDVARKDWVYEQYDHDAQQRTVSIQNDAAVLRLEDKALVLSCGCNPRHIYKRPFEGTANAVIENASNLACLGADPLCLVNCLNFASPAHPEISWQLEQCVLGLGDA
;
A
#
# COMPACT_ATOMS: atom_id res chain seq x y z
N MET A 1 -1.72 -4.15 -21.01
CA MET A 1 -2.09 -3.72 -22.38
C MET A 1 -2.74 -2.37 -22.33
N LEU A 2 -2.00 -1.37 -22.80
CA LEU A 2 -2.49 -0.01 -23.02
C LEU A 2 -3.73 -0.04 -23.92
N SER A 3 -4.68 0.82 -23.64
CA SER A 3 -5.83 0.98 -24.54
C SER A 3 -5.36 1.56 -25.88
N ALA A 4 -6.11 1.31 -26.95
CA ALA A 4 -5.84 1.90 -28.26
C ALA A 4 -5.82 3.45 -28.20
N GLN A 5 -6.57 4.04 -27.27
CA GLN A 5 -6.60 5.48 -27.05
C GLN A 5 -5.33 5.98 -26.37
N ASP A 6 -4.87 5.29 -25.32
CA ASP A 6 -3.63 5.64 -24.62
C ASP A 6 -2.42 5.49 -25.55
N LEU A 7 -2.36 4.41 -26.34
CA LEU A 7 -1.28 4.21 -27.32
C LEU A 7 -1.25 5.31 -28.38
N ALA A 8 -2.41 5.68 -28.94
CA ALA A 8 -2.49 6.75 -29.93
C ALA A 8 -2.08 8.12 -29.34
N LEU A 9 -2.42 8.37 -28.07
CA LEU A 9 -1.97 9.57 -27.36
C LEU A 9 -0.45 9.58 -27.17
N LEU A 10 0.13 8.46 -26.77
CA LEU A 10 1.58 8.32 -26.59
C LEU A 10 2.33 8.51 -27.92
N GLN A 11 1.92 7.84 -28.98
CA GLN A 11 2.51 8.00 -30.32
C GLN A 11 2.49 9.46 -30.79
N LYS A 12 1.37 10.14 -30.57
CA LYS A 12 1.22 11.56 -30.91
C LYS A 12 2.13 12.46 -30.06
N THR A 13 2.24 12.17 -28.76
CA THR A 13 3.00 12.99 -27.81
C THR A 13 4.51 12.79 -27.97
N LEU A 14 4.95 11.55 -28.21
CA LEU A 14 6.35 11.19 -28.42
C LEU A 14 6.82 11.50 -29.84
N GLY A 15 5.91 11.57 -30.82
CA GLY A 15 6.25 11.73 -32.24
C GLY A 15 6.88 10.49 -32.88
N ARG A 16 6.84 9.35 -32.17
CA ARG A 16 7.35 8.03 -32.58
C ARG A 16 6.59 6.93 -31.85
N ASP A 17 6.79 5.70 -32.27
CA ASP A 17 6.34 4.54 -31.50
C ASP A 17 7.18 4.38 -30.22
N PRO A 18 6.55 4.06 -29.06
CA PRO A 18 7.28 3.70 -27.85
C PRO A 18 8.02 2.37 -28.04
N THR A 19 9.17 2.23 -27.38
CA THR A 19 9.89 0.95 -27.33
C THR A 19 9.09 -0.09 -26.53
N ASP A 20 9.49 -1.36 -26.56
CA ASP A 20 8.86 -2.40 -25.74
C ASP A 20 8.94 -2.08 -24.23
N VAL A 21 10.09 -1.56 -23.78
CA VAL A 21 10.31 -1.18 -22.38
C VAL A 21 9.46 0.03 -21.99
N GLU A 22 9.42 1.05 -22.85
CA GLU A 22 8.58 2.25 -22.64
C GLU A 22 7.09 1.89 -22.60
N THR A 23 6.65 1.04 -23.52
CA THR A 23 5.28 0.52 -23.56
C THR A 23 4.95 -0.16 -22.24
N ALA A 24 5.83 -1.03 -21.75
CA ALA A 24 5.63 -1.74 -20.49
C ALA A 24 5.61 -0.77 -19.28
N CYS A 25 6.45 0.28 -19.28
CA CYS A 25 6.42 1.31 -18.24
C CYS A 25 5.06 2.01 -18.21
N PHE A 26 4.56 2.47 -19.36
CA PHE A 26 3.24 3.08 -19.46
C PHE A 26 2.10 2.11 -19.12
N GLU A 27 2.19 0.83 -19.49
CA GLU A 27 1.19 -0.19 -19.14
C GLU A 27 0.95 -0.30 -17.63
N ASN A 28 2.00 -0.10 -16.82
CA ASN A 28 1.91 -0.19 -15.37
C ASN A 28 1.64 1.18 -14.75
N LEU A 29 2.43 2.21 -15.09
CA LEU A 29 2.30 3.54 -14.47
C LEU A 29 1.01 4.28 -14.85
N TRP A 30 0.41 4.00 -16.02
CA TRP A 30 -0.90 4.54 -16.41
C TRP A 30 -2.08 3.61 -16.07
N SER A 31 -1.83 2.50 -15.38
CA SER A 31 -2.89 1.63 -14.86
C SER A 31 -3.75 2.36 -13.82
N GLU A 32 -4.95 1.87 -13.52
CA GLU A 32 -5.78 2.45 -12.46
C GLU A 32 -5.07 2.36 -11.11
N HIS A 33 -4.37 1.26 -10.86
CA HIS A 33 -3.62 1.00 -9.62
C HIS A 33 -2.54 2.05 -9.33
N CYS A 34 -1.77 2.48 -10.33
CA CYS A 34 -0.72 3.48 -10.12
C CYS A 34 -1.20 4.92 -10.34
N SER A 35 -2.04 5.17 -11.34
CA SER A 35 -2.38 6.55 -11.75
C SER A 35 -3.59 7.14 -11.02
N TYR A 36 -4.42 6.29 -10.42
CA TYR A 36 -5.69 6.69 -9.80
C TYR A 36 -6.56 7.51 -10.76
N ARG A 37 -6.50 7.23 -12.07
CA ARG A 37 -7.11 8.07 -13.12
C ARG A 37 -8.62 8.26 -12.96
N SER A 38 -9.32 7.35 -12.29
CA SER A 38 -10.76 7.46 -12.01
C SER A 38 -11.08 8.16 -10.68
N THR A 39 -10.20 8.05 -9.69
CA THR A 39 -10.44 8.48 -8.30
C THR A 39 -9.72 9.78 -7.93
N ARG A 40 -8.58 10.09 -8.56
CA ARG A 40 -7.74 11.26 -8.24
C ARG A 40 -8.50 12.58 -8.16
N PRO A 41 -9.45 12.92 -9.06
CA PRO A 41 -10.25 14.15 -8.92
C PRO A 41 -11.16 14.16 -7.69
N LEU A 42 -11.71 13.01 -7.31
CA LEU A 42 -12.57 12.86 -6.14
C LEU A 42 -11.74 12.92 -4.86
N LEU A 43 -10.61 12.22 -4.79
CA LEU A 43 -9.74 12.19 -3.60
C LEU A 43 -9.20 13.57 -3.22
N ARG A 44 -9.02 14.46 -4.19
CA ARG A 44 -8.66 15.87 -3.96
C ARG A 44 -9.72 16.70 -3.21
N THR A 45 -10.92 16.16 -3.01
CA THR A 45 -11.98 16.83 -2.23
C THR A 45 -11.87 16.58 -0.73
N LEU A 46 -11.05 15.60 -0.31
CA LEU A 46 -10.86 15.28 1.09
C LEU A 46 -10.07 16.38 1.82
N PRO A 47 -10.38 16.64 3.11
CA PRO A 47 -9.56 17.51 3.94
C PRO A 47 -8.22 16.84 4.24
N THR A 48 -7.12 17.49 3.90
CA THR A 48 -5.76 16.93 4.08
C THR A 48 -4.81 17.83 4.87
N GLU A 49 -5.33 18.94 5.41
CA GLU A 49 -4.58 19.90 6.21
C GLU A 49 -5.06 19.85 7.66
N GLY A 50 -4.14 20.03 8.60
CA GLY A 50 -4.41 20.10 10.03
C GLY A 50 -3.17 20.51 10.79
N ASP A 51 -3.33 21.04 12.01
CA ASP A 51 -2.22 21.61 12.81
C ASP A 51 -1.10 20.59 13.08
N GLU A 52 -1.47 19.32 13.24
CA GLU A 52 -0.52 18.22 13.53
C GLU A 52 -0.05 17.50 12.26
N VAL A 53 -0.52 17.87 11.06
CA VAL A 53 -0.12 17.21 9.81
C VAL A 53 1.22 17.79 9.33
N LEU A 54 2.30 17.00 9.43
CA LEU A 54 3.63 17.38 8.94
C LEU A 54 3.81 17.06 7.46
N LEU A 55 3.23 15.94 7.03
CA LEU A 55 3.17 15.53 5.64
C LEU A 55 1.83 14.86 5.35
N GLY A 56 1.02 15.50 4.52
CA GLY A 56 -0.25 14.93 4.03
C GLY A 56 -0.04 13.97 2.85
N PRO A 57 -1.11 13.65 2.10
CA PRO A 57 -1.03 12.76 0.94
C PRO A 57 -0.08 13.27 -0.15
N GLY A 58 0.70 12.37 -0.76
CA GLY A 58 1.60 12.68 -1.87
C GLY A 58 3.00 12.03 -1.79
N ASP A 59 3.25 11.30 -0.71
CA ASP A 59 4.40 10.44 -0.44
C ASP A 59 3.90 9.05 -0.01
N ASP A 60 4.79 8.09 0.26
CA ASP A 60 4.41 6.69 0.53
C ASP A 60 3.60 6.55 1.85
N ALA A 61 3.84 7.41 2.85
CA ALA A 61 3.04 7.49 4.07
C ALA A 61 2.82 8.93 4.55
N ALA A 62 1.71 9.14 5.28
CA ALA A 62 1.45 10.42 5.92
C ALA A 62 2.24 10.55 7.23
N ILE A 63 2.73 11.75 7.54
CA ILE A 63 3.43 12.06 8.79
C ILE A 63 2.59 13.02 9.63
N VAL A 64 2.27 12.60 10.86
CA VAL A 64 1.51 13.42 11.81
C VAL A 64 2.26 13.53 13.14
N ARG A 65 2.32 14.73 13.69
CA ARG A 65 2.98 15.01 14.97
C ARG A 65 2.18 14.38 16.11
N PHE A 66 2.86 13.65 16.98
CA PHE A 66 2.29 13.07 18.20
C PHE A 66 2.78 13.80 19.46
N SER A 67 4.02 14.29 19.42
CA SER A 67 4.63 15.14 20.42
C SER A 67 5.73 16.01 19.79
N ASP A 68 6.41 16.81 20.61
CA ASP A 68 7.55 17.62 20.16
C ASP A 68 8.73 16.75 19.67
N THR A 69 8.80 15.49 20.11
CA THR A 69 9.92 14.57 19.85
C THR A 69 9.53 13.34 19.04
N CYS A 70 8.25 13.16 18.73
CA CYS A 70 7.75 11.98 18.03
C CYS A 70 6.65 12.36 17.03
N ALA A 71 6.79 11.87 15.81
CA ALA A 71 5.76 11.85 14.79
C ALA A 71 5.41 10.41 14.42
N LEU A 72 4.19 10.19 13.96
CA LEU A 72 3.70 8.93 13.43
C LEU A 72 3.79 8.96 11.91
N ALA A 73 4.37 7.93 11.34
CA ALA A 73 4.15 7.58 9.94
C ALA A 73 2.97 6.61 9.87
N VAL A 74 1.97 6.90 9.04
CA VAL A 74 0.77 6.07 8.92
C VAL A 74 0.42 5.88 7.45
N ALA A 75 0.26 4.62 7.06
CA ALA A 75 -0.15 4.22 5.72
C ALA A 75 -1.13 3.05 5.79
N MET A 76 -1.93 2.88 4.74
CA MET A 76 -2.82 1.74 4.56
C MET A 76 -2.86 1.31 3.09
N GLU A 77 -2.74 0.02 2.84
CA GLU A 77 -2.76 -0.58 1.51
C GLU A 77 -3.71 -1.76 1.43
N SER A 78 -3.97 -2.23 0.20
CA SER A 78 -4.78 -3.42 -0.07
C SER A 78 -4.05 -4.39 -0.99
N HIS A 79 -4.23 -5.69 -0.75
CA HIS A 79 -3.64 -6.77 -1.53
C HIS A 79 -4.70 -7.80 -1.97
N ASN A 80 -5.86 -7.29 -2.41
CA ASN A 80 -7.08 -8.07 -2.67
C ASN A 80 -6.90 -9.16 -3.75
N HIS A 81 -6.46 -8.76 -4.95
CA HIS A 81 -6.34 -9.67 -6.09
C HIS A 81 -5.29 -10.77 -5.85
N PRO A 82 -4.06 -10.45 -5.39
CA PRO A 82 -3.10 -11.49 -5.04
C PRO A 82 -3.61 -12.42 -3.93
N SER A 83 -4.28 -11.87 -2.91
CA SER A 83 -4.83 -12.67 -1.80
C SER A 83 -5.99 -13.57 -2.19
N TYR A 84 -6.61 -13.37 -3.37
CA TYR A 84 -7.57 -14.32 -3.91
C TYR A 84 -6.89 -15.51 -4.61
N VAL A 85 -5.80 -15.23 -5.34
CA VAL A 85 -5.07 -16.21 -6.16
C VAL A 85 -4.16 -17.08 -5.29
N ASP A 86 -3.37 -16.45 -4.43
CA ASP A 86 -2.52 -17.07 -3.43
C ASP A 86 -2.72 -16.35 -2.08
N PRO A 87 -3.67 -16.80 -1.25
CA PRO A 87 -4.07 -16.07 -0.04
C PRO A 87 -2.96 -15.91 0.99
N TYR A 88 -2.06 -16.89 1.10
CA TYR A 88 -0.95 -16.81 2.05
C TYR A 88 0.06 -15.76 1.60
N ASN A 89 0.58 -15.93 0.39
CA ASN A 89 1.64 -15.07 -0.10
C ASN A 89 1.13 -13.67 -0.39
N GLY A 90 -0.08 -13.53 -0.95
CA GLY A 90 -0.69 -12.23 -1.19
C GLY A 90 -0.91 -11.42 0.09
N ALA A 91 -1.34 -12.06 1.18
CA ALA A 91 -1.48 -11.35 2.44
C ALA A 91 -0.12 -11.01 3.07
N ALA A 92 0.86 -11.93 2.98
CA ALA A 92 2.21 -11.73 3.49
C ALA A 92 2.95 -10.58 2.76
N THR A 93 2.88 -10.52 1.42
CA THR A 93 3.47 -9.41 0.65
C THR A 93 2.72 -8.10 0.85
N GLY A 94 1.41 -8.14 1.15
CA GLY A 94 0.66 -6.98 1.60
C GLY A 94 1.21 -6.38 2.91
N VAL A 95 1.61 -7.22 3.88
CA VAL A 95 2.30 -6.76 5.09
C VAL A 95 3.70 -6.22 4.77
N GLY A 96 4.46 -6.90 3.91
CA GLY A 96 5.79 -6.44 3.50
C GLY A 96 5.76 -5.08 2.81
N GLY A 97 4.84 -4.86 1.86
CA GLY A 97 4.66 -3.60 1.15
C GLY A 97 4.40 -2.43 2.10
N ILE A 98 3.36 -2.53 2.92
CA ILE A 98 3.00 -1.44 3.84
C ILE A 98 4.07 -1.13 4.88
N VAL A 99 4.88 -2.13 5.26
CA VAL A 99 6.02 -1.93 6.15
C VAL A 99 7.12 -1.13 5.45
N ARG A 100 7.35 -1.35 4.16
CA ARG A 100 8.32 -0.58 3.38
C ARG A 100 7.87 0.85 3.14
N ASP A 101 6.57 1.12 2.97
CA ASP A 101 6.05 2.49 2.88
C ASP A 101 6.37 3.29 4.15
N ILE A 102 6.20 2.68 5.32
CA ILE A 102 6.59 3.30 6.59
C ILE A 102 8.11 3.47 6.68
N LEU A 103 8.87 2.47 6.24
CA LEU A 103 10.32 2.48 6.29
C LEU A 103 10.92 3.54 5.35
N SER A 104 10.32 3.81 4.18
CA SER A 104 10.80 4.81 3.22
C SER A 104 10.76 6.23 3.80
N MET A 105 9.89 6.46 4.78
CA MET A 105 9.83 7.70 5.54
C MET A 105 10.90 7.81 6.64
N GLY A 106 11.80 6.83 6.75
CA GLY A 106 12.76 6.71 7.85
C GLY A 106 12.11 6.37 9.19
N ALA A 107 10.85 5.92 9.18
CA ALA A 107 10.10 5.61 10.38
C ALA A 107 10.27 4.14 10.77
N ARG A 108 10.33 3.87 12.08
CA ARG A 108 10.37 2.50 12.61
C ARG A 108 8.95 1.95 12.73
N PRO A 109 8.58 0.87 12.03
CA PRO A 109 7.28 0.22 12.20
C PRO A 109 7.08 -0.28 13.64
N ILE A 110 5.94 0.05 14.25
CA ILE A 110 5.61 -0.32 15.63
C ILE A 110 4.29 -1.08 15.78
N ALA A 111 3.41 -1.03 14.78
CA ALA A 111 2.11 -1.70 14.83
C ALA A 111 1.54 -1.93 13.43
N LEU A 112 0.83 -3.05 13.28
CA LEU A 112 0.00 -3.39 12.13
C LEU A 112 -1.48 -3.46 12.52
N MET A 113 -2.36 -3.21 11.55
CA MET A 113 -3.79 -3.54 11.67
C MET A 113 -4.33 -4.15 10.38
N ASP A 114 -5.35 -5.01 10.48
CA ASP A 114 -5.87 -5.77 9.35
C ASP A 114 -7.41 -5.76 9.22
N PRO A 115 -7.99 -4.81 8.48
CA PRO A 115 -9.40 -4.87 8.07
C PRO A 115 -9.62 -5.88 6.94
N LEU A 116 -10.30 -6.98 7.25
CA LEU A 116 -10.57 -8.11 6.37
C LEU A 116 -12.07 -8.24 6.04
N TYR A 117 -12.40 -8.31 4.75
CA TYR A 117 -13.76 -8.53 4.27
C TYR A 117 -13.80 -9.77 3.39
N ILE A 118 -14.44 -10.83 3.88
CA ILE A 118 -14.36 -12.18 3.30
C ILE A 118 -15.77 -12.69 2.97
N GLY A 119 -15.86 -13.62 2.02
CA GLY A 119 -17.07 -14.38 1.77
C GLY A 119 -17.57 -15.15 3.01
N THR A 120 -18.81 -15.64 2.98
CA THR A 120 -19.38 -16.38 4.11
C THR A 120 -18.63 -17.68 4.39
N LEU A 121 -18.48 -18.02 5.68
CA LEU A 121 -17.69 -19.17 6.15
C LEU A 121 -18.35 -20.55 5.94
N ASP A 122 -19.58 -20.60 5.42
CA ASP A 122 -20.23 -21.85 5.03
C ASP A 122 -19.61 -22.46 3.77
N GLN A 123 -18.95 -21.65 2.93
CA GLN A 123 -18.23 -22.11 1.74
C GLN A 123 -16.79 -22.51 2.06
N GLU A 124 -16.35 -23.67 1.55
CA GLU A 124 -15.00 -24.19 1.77
C GLU A 124 -13.90 -23.25 1.26
N LYS A 125 -14.09 -22.67 0.07
CA LYS A 125 -13.15 -21.71 -0.51
C LYS A 125 -12.95 -20.48 0.37
N ASN A 126 -14.04 -19.93 0.92
CA ASN A 126 -13.96 -18.75 1.78
C ASN A 126 -13.26 -19.05 3.11
N ARG A 127 -13.46 -20.25 3.69
CA ARG A 127 -12.69 -20.70 4.86
C ARG A 127 -11.21 -20.82 4.54
N TYR A 128 -10.86 -21.45 3.42
CA TYR A 128 -9.47 -21.56 2.97
C TYR A 128 -8.82 -20.19 2.78
N LEU A 129 -9.48 -19.24 2.11
CA LEU A 129 -8.98 -17.88 1.93
C LEU A 129 -8.74 -17.22 3.30
N PHE A 130 -9.72 -17.24 4.19
CA PHE A 130 -9.59 -16.64 5.52
C PHE A 130 -8.44 -17.25 6.34
N GLU A 131 -8.32 -18.58 6.34
CA GLU A 131 -7.26 -19.31 7.04
C GLU A 131 -5.87 -18.92 6.53
N GLN A 132 -5.69 -18.89 5.22
CA GLN A 132 -4.40 -18.60 4.62
C GLN A 132 -4.03 -17.11 4.67
N ILE A 133 -5.00 -16.20 4.54
CA ILE A 133 -4.78 -14.75 4.70
C ILE A 133 -4.27 -14.45 6.12
N VAL A 134 -4.96 -14.97 7.13
CA VAL A 134 -4.57 -14.77 8.54
C VAL A 134 -3.18 -15.39 8.80
N ALA A 135 -2.92 -16.57 8.26
CA ALA A 135 -1.61 -17.20 8.37
C ALA A 135 -0.49 -16.38 7.70
N GLY A 136 -0.73 -15.81 6.51
CA GLY A 136 0.24 -14.97 5.81
C GLY A 136 0.56 -13.67 6.56
N ILE A 137 -0.46 -12.99 7.09
CA ILE A 137 -0.30 -11.79 7.92
C ILE A 137 0.50 -12.10 9.18
N ALA A 138 0.09 -13.16 9.90
CA ALA A 138 0.76 -13.62 11.11
C ALA A 138 2.23 -13.91 10.84
N ASP A 139 2.49 -14.71 9.81
CA ASP A 139 3.81 -15.21 9.53
C ASP A 139 4.81 -14.09 9.21
N TYR A 140 4.39 -13.13 8.38
CA TYR A 140 5.24 -12.02 8.00
C TYR A 140 5.46 -11.06 9.19
N GLY A 141 4.38 -10.57 9.82
CA GLY A 141 4.42 -9.63 10.94
C GLY A 141 5.22 -10.15 12.14
N ASN A 142 5.01 -11.43 12.51
CA ASN A 142 5.70 -12.07 13.62
C ASN A 142 7.22 -12.16 13.37
N ARG A 143 7.64 -12.46 12.13
CA ARG A 143 9.06 -12.62 11.78
C ARG A 143 9.82 -11.31 11.69
N ILE A 144 9.16 -10.24 11.25
CA ILE A 144 9.76 -8.89 11.26
C ILE A 144 9.70 -8.23 12.65
N GLY A 145 8.95 -8.81 13.59
CA GLY A 145 8.81 -8.30 14.94
C GLY A 145 7.98 -7.01 15.02
N VAL A 146 6.94 -6.92 14.18
CA VAL A 146 5.97 -5.81 14.19
C VAL A 146 4.61 -6.40 14.56
N PRO A 147 4.02 -6.02 15.71
CA PRO A 147 2.81 -6.67 16.19
C PRO A 147 1.56 -6.24 15.42
N THR A 148 0.67 -7.18 15.12
CA THR A 148 -0.69 -6.88 14.62
C THR A 148 -1.63 -6.69 15.80
N VAL A 149 -2.02 -5.44 16.06
CA VAL A 149 -2.64 -5.04 17.33
C VAL A 149 -4.15 -4.84 17.26
N ARG A 150 -4.71 -4.65 16.06
CA ARG A 150 -6.14 -4.45 15.81
C ARG A 150 -6.50 -4.95 14.41
N GLY A 151 -7.77 -5.27 14.19
CA GLY A 151 -8.26 -5.69 12.88
C GLY A 151 -9.77 -5.73 12.84
N GLU A 152 -10.33 -6.03 11.69
CA GLU A 152 -11.76 -6.29 11.53
C GLU A 152 -11.94 -7.54 10.67
N ALA A 153 -12.96 -8.36 10.96
CA ALA A 153 -13.32 -9.47 10.09
C ALA A 153 -14.83 -9.46 9.85
N VAL A 154 -15.23 -9.10 8.63
CA VAL A 154 -16.62 -9.08 8.18
C VAL A 154 -16.83 -10.19 7.16
N PHE A 155 -17.93 -10.94 7.31
CA PHE A 155 -18.28 -12.06 6.46
C PHE A 155 -19.57 -11.77 5.68
N ASP A 156 -19.48 -11.59 4.37
CA ASP A 156 -20.62 -11.32 3.51
C ASP A 156 -20.46 -11.98 2.14
N HIS A 157 -21.54 -12.55 1.61
CA HIS A 157 -21.52 -13.27 0.33
C HIS A 157 -20.98 -12.42 -0.83
N SER A 158 -21.12 -11.10 -0.78
CA SER A 158 -20.63 -10.15 -1.78
C SER A 158 -19.11 -10.13 -1.95
N TYR A 159 -18.36 -10.62 -0.95
CA TYR A 159 -16.90 -10.76 -1.00
C TYR A 159 -16.45 -12.17 -1.44
N SER A 160 -17.38 -13.08 -1.75
CA SER A 160 -17.03 -14.38 -2.32
C SER A 160 -16.43 -14.17 -3.71
N GLY A 161 -15.20 -14.65 -3.93
CA GLY A 161 -14.50 -14.47 -5.20
C GLY A 161 -13.60 -13.23 -5.27
N ASN A 162 -13.78 -12.27 -4.35
CA ASN A 162 -12.97 -11.06 -4.26
C ASN A 162 -12.86 -10.61 -2.79
N PRO A 163 -12.04 -11.30 -1.98
CA PRO A 163 -11.78 -10.90 -0.60
C PRO A 163 -11.06 -9.54 -0.58
N LEU A 164 -11.38 -8.71 0.40
CA LEU A 164 -10.65 -7.49 0.66
C LEU A 164 -9.67 -7.74 1.81
N VAL A 165 -8.39 -7.57 1.52
CA VAL A 165 -7.28 -7.76 2.46
C VAL A 165 -6.53 -6.44 2.53
N ASN A 166 -6.85 -5.66 3.55
CA ASN A 166 -6.19 -4.39 3.80
C ASN A 166 -5.25 -4.51 4.99
N VAL A 167 -4.12 -3.82 4.92
CA VAL A 167 -3.16 -3.77 6.01
C VAL A 167 -2.80 -2.30 6.26
N VAL A 168 -2.81 -1.92 7.52
CA VAL A 168 -2.36 -0.61 8.02
C VAL A 168 -1.04 -0.82 8.73
N CYS A 169 -0.08 0.08 8.53
CA CYS A 169 1.14 0.12 9.33
C CYS A 169 1.29 1.49 9.98
N VAL A 170 1.73 1.48 11.23
CA VAL A 170 2.07 2.68 12.00
C VAL A 170 3.53 2.58 12.40
N GLY A 171 4.30 3.61 12.07
CA GLY A 171 5.68 3.78 12.50
C GLY A 171 5.92 5.05 13.29
N ILE A 172 7.09 5.15 13.92
CA ILE A 172 7.52 6.33 14.66
C ILE A 172 8.79 6.92 14.06
N VAL A 173 8.87 8.24 14.03
CA VAL A 173 10.01 8.99 13.52
C VAL A 173 10.18 10.29 14.30
N ASP A 174 11.40 10.84 14.27
CA ASP A 174 11.65 12.20 14.77
C ASP A 174 10.96 13.21 13.82
N PRO A 175 10.12 14.13 14.34
CA PRO A 175 9.38 15.11 13.54
C PRO A 175 10.23 15.96 12.60
N ASP A 176 11.52 16.14 12.90
CA ASP A 176 12.43 16.99 12.12
C ASP A 176 13.39 16.18 11.23
N ARG A 177 13.28 14.84 11.23
CA ARG A 177 14.22 13.94 10.54
C ARG A 177 13.57 12.87 9.66
N TYR A 178 12.26 12.95 9.41
CA TYR A 178 11.62 12.04 8.47
C TYR A 178 12.16 12.24 7.05
N ILE A 179 12.16 11.15 6.30
CA ILE A 179 12.60 11.11 4.89
C ILE A 179 11.35 11.18 4.01
N THR A 180 11.52 11.58 2.75
CA THR A 180 10.44 11.71 1.75
C THR A 180 10.91 11.07 0.45
N ALA A 181 10.02 10.55 -0.40
CA ALA A 181 10.40 9.79 -1.57
C ALA A 181 10.92 10.61 -2.76
N ARG A 182 10.65 11.92 -2.82
CA ARG A 182 11.11 12.76 -3.94
C ARG A 182 12.58 13.13 -3.81
N ALA A 183 13.34 12.91 -4.89
CA ALA A 183 14.74 13.28 -5.00
C ALA A 183 14.97 14.76 -4.69
N LYS A 184 16.11 15.08 -4.08
CA LYS A 184 16.42 16.40 -3.53
C LYS A 184 17.34 17.22 -4.42
N GLN A 185 18.25 16.58 -5.15
CA GLN A 185 19.20 17.32 -5.95
C GLN A 185 19.74 16.51 -7.16
N PRO A 186 19.98 17.17 -8.29
CA PRO A 186 20.77 16.60 -9.38
C PRO A 186 22.21 16.25 -8.95
N GLY A 187 22.78 15.23 -9.59
CA GLY A 187 24.10 14.68 -9.29
C GLY A 187 24.13 13.73 -8.10
N SER A 188 23.01 13.53 -7.39
CA SER A 188 22.88 12.44 -6.42
C SER A 188 22.85 11.08 -7.12
N HIS A 189 23.33 10.06 -6.42
CA HIS A 189 23.26 8.67 -6.85
C HIS A 189 21.99 8.00 -6.34
N LEU A 190 21.51 7.04 -7.14
CA LEU A 190 20.39 6.17 -6.85
C LEU A 190 20.92 4.78 -6.52
N VAL A 191 20.80 4.37 -5.26
CA VAL A 191 21.31 3.10 -4.75
C VAL A 191 20.14 2.18 -4.44
N LEU A 192 20.13 1.01 -5.09
CA LEU A 192 19.16 -0.05 -4.83
C LEU A 192 19.71 -0.98 -3.75
N ILE A 193 18.91 -1.27 -2.73
CA ILE A 193 19.27 -2.11 -1.58
C ILE A 193 18.22 -3.21 -1.42
N GLY A 194 18.66 -4.42 -1.06
CA GLY A 194 17.78 -5.54 -0.71
C GLY A 194 17.91 -6.74 -1.65
N SER A 195 16.79 -7.40 -1.91
CA SER A 195 16.74 -8.63 -2.71
C SER A 195 17.22 -8.42 -4.15
N SER A 196 17.86 -9.45 -4.71
CA SER A 196 18.20 -9.50 -6.15
C SER A 196 16.94 -9.61 -7.01
N THR A 197 16.86 -8.81 -8.08
CA THR A 197 15.70 -8.74 -8.98
C THR A 197 15.51 -10.04 -9.77
N GLY A 198 14.32 -10.63 -9.70
CA GLY A 198 13.91 -11.83 -10.44
C GLY A 198 12.70 -11.58 -11.34
N ARG A 199 12.18 -12.60 -12.03
CA ARG A 199 10.96 -12.51 -12.85
C ARG A 199 9.68 -12.58 -12.02
N ASP A 200 9.66 -11.95 -10.86
CA ASP A 200 8.56 -11.99 -9.90
C ASP A 200 7.55 -10.86 -10.19
N GLY A 201 6.26 -11.16 -10.05
CA GLY A 201 5.16 -10.20 -10.23
C GLY A 201 5.12 -9.39 -11.53
N LEU A 202 5.68 -9.87 -12.65
CA LEU A 202 5.71 -9.07 -13.89
C LEU A 202 4.30 -8.70 -14.37
N GLY A 203 3.98 -7.40 -14.32
CA GLY A 203 2.67 -6.86 -14.69
C GLY A 203 1.59 -6.94 -13.61
N GLY A 204 1.98 -7.10 -12.33
CA GLY A 204 1.07 -7.16 -11.19
C GLY A 204 0.14 -5.95 -11.09
N ALA A 205 0.65 -4.73 -11.29
CA ALA A 205 -0.18 -3.51 -11.32
C ALA A 205 -1.29 -3.54 -12.40
N SER A 206 -0.95 -3.99 -13.62
CA SER A 206 -1.94 -4.16 -14.69
C SER A 206 -2.91 -5.31 -14.40
N PHE A 207 -2.49 -6.35 -13.69
CA PHE A 207 -3.34 -7.46 -13.27
C PHE A 207 -4.36 -7.03 -12.21
N ALA A 208 -3.92 -6.28 -11.19
CA ALA A 208 -4.77 -5.72 -10.13
C ALA A 208 -5.81 -4.70 -10.64
N SER A 209 -5.65 -4.21 -11.87
CA SER A 209 -6.58 -3.29 -12.53
C SER A 209 -7.66 -3.99 -13.38
N ARG A 210 -7.74 -5.34 -13.36
CA ARG A 210 -8.69 -6.13 -14.17
C ARG A 210 -9.68 -6.87 -13.26
N ASP A 211 -10.88 -7.16 -13.79
CA ASP A 211 -11.85 -7.99 -13.08
C ASP A 211 -11.30 -9.42 -12.86
N LEU A 212 -11.46 -9.95 -11.65
CA LEU A 212 -11.12 -11.34 -11.33
C LEU A 212 -12.05 -12.31 -12.07
N THR A 213 -11.47 -13.21 -12.86
CA THR A 213 -12.16 -14.37 -13.44
C THR A 213 -11.64 -15.67 -12.81
N GLU A 214 -12.43 -16.74 -12.86
CA GLU A 214 -12.00 -18.06 -12.34
C GLU A 214 -10.76 -18.62 -13.05
N ASP A 215 -10.49 -18.15 -14.28
CA ASP A 215 -9.34 -18.52 -15.12
C ASP A 215 -8.18 -17.52 -15.04
N ALA A 216 -8.12 -16.67 -13.99
CA ALA A 216 -7.01 -15.73 -13.83
C ALA A 216 -5.67 -16.49 -13.75
N GLU A 217 -4.89 -16.42 -14.84
CA GLU A 217 -3.54 -17.00 -14.88
C GLU A 217 -2.70 -16.37 -13.77
N ALA A 218 -2.03 -17.21 -12.98
CA ALA A 218 -1.08 -16.78 -11.98
C ALA A 218 0.07 -16.04 -12.67
N ALA A 219 -0.03 -14.71 -12.77
CA ALA A 219 1.15 -13.87 -12.84
C ALA A 219 2.10 -14.35 -11.74
N SER A 220 3.38 -14.53 -12.07
CA SER A 220 4.42 -15.09 -11.20
C SER A 220 4.20 -14.71 -9.73
N ILE A 221 3.78 -15.70 -8.94
CA ILE A 221 3.38 -15.55 -7.53
C ILE A 221 4.50 -14.80 -6.80
N GLN A 222 4.17 -13.64 -6.22
CA GLN A 222 5.09 -12.91 -5.37
C GLN A 222 5.19 -13.65 -4.04
N VAL A 223 6.40 -13.99 -3.62
CA VAL A 223 6.66 -14.62 -2.32
C VAL A 223 7.54 -13.67 -1.53
N GLY A 224 7.07 -13.25 -0.36
CA GLY A 224 7.83 -12.37 0.51
C GLY A 224 8.87 -13.13 1.34
N ASP A 225 9.97 -12.45 1.66
CA ASP A 225 11.02 -12.90 2.58
C ASP A 225 11.11 -11.98 3.81
N PRO A 226 10.34 -12.26 4.88
CA PRO A 226 10.34 -11.41 6.07
C PRO A 226 11.70 -11.38 6.80
N HIS A 227 12.60 -12.34 6.55
CA HIS A 227 13.94 -12.27 7.13
C HIS A 227 14.81 -11.21 6.44
N THR A 228 14.68 -11.09 5.12
CA THR A 228 15.33 -10.01 4.36
C THR A 228 14.70 -8.66 4.71
N GLU A 229 13.37 -8.59 4.81
CA GLU A 229 12.68 -7.36 5.25
C GLU A 229 13.14 -6.91 6.63
N LYS A 230 13.32 -7.83 7.59
CA LYS A 230 13.85 -7.47 8.92
C LYS A 230 15.23 -6.83 8.84
N ARG A 231 16.12 -7.35 8.01
CA ARG A 231 17.46 -6.77 7.78
C ARG A 231 17.34 -5.40 7.10
N LEU A 232 16.41 -5.27 6.16
CA LEU A 232 16.12 -4.02 5.45
C LEU A 232 15.65 -2.92 6.41
N ILE A 233 14.73 -3.25 7.33
CA ILE A 233 14.30 -2.36 8.42
C ILE A 233 15.51 -1.87 9.23
N ASP A 234 16.36 -2.79 9.70
CA ASP A 234 17.48 -2.41 10.55
C ASP A 234 18.54 -1.58 9.78
N ALA A 235 18.77 -1.90 8.51
CA ALA A 235 19.70 -1.20 7.64
C ALA A 235 19.22 0.22 7.29
N ILE A 236 17.98 0.39 6.84
CA ILE A 236 17.45 1.69 6.44
C ILE A 236 17.34 2.63 7.65
N LEU A 237 16.96 2.12 8.83
CA LEU A 237 16.93 2.95 10.04
C LEU A 237 18.35 3.39 10.46
N GLU A 238 19.35 2.51 10.37
CA GLU A 238 20.75 2.91 10.60
C GLU A 238 21.24 3.93 9.55
N MET A 239 20.86 3.76 8.29
CA MET A 239 21.18 4.73 7.23
C MET A 239 20.52 6.09 7.49
N ALA A 240 19.25 6.12 7.90
CA ALA A 240 18.54 7.35 8.26
C ALA A 240 19.21 8.09 9.43
N GLU A 241 19.72 7.35 10.42
CA GLU A 241 20.44 7.93 11.56
C GLU A 241 21.69 8.73 11.15
N THR A 242 22.34 8.38 10.02
CA THR A 242 23.52 9.09 9.50
C THR A 242 23.21 10.50 8.97
N GLY A 243 21.94 10.77 8.63
CA GLY A 243 21.54 12.00 7.93
C GLY A 243 22.06 12.11 6.49
N LYS A 244 22.45 10.98 5.87
CA LYS A 244 23.00 10.94 4.50
C LYS A 244 22.03 10.46 3.43
N ILE A 245 20.89 9.89 3.84
CA ILE A 245 19.80 9.56 2.94
C ILE A 245 19.02 10.83 2.64
N LEU A 246 18.98 11.22 1.36
CA LEU A 246 18.31 12.43 0.90
C LEU A 246 16.83 12.18 0.57
N SER A 247 16.58 11.02 -0.03
CA SER A 247 15.24 10.47 -0.26
C SER A 247 15.31 8.95 -0.19
N CYS A 248 14.16 8.32 0.07
CA CYS A 248 14.04 6.87 0.11
C CYS A 248 12.64 6.49 -0.38
N ARG A 249 12.55 5.40 -1.14
CA ARG A 249 11.31 4.88 -1.68
C ARG A 249 11.29 3.37 -1.65
N ASP A 250 10.13 2.79 -1.42
CA ASP A 250 9.91 1.37 -1.59
C ASP A 250 9.93 0.97 -3.09
N LEU A 251 9.99 -0.34 -3.34
CA LEU A 251 9.69 -0.91 -4.66
C LEU A 251 8.46 -1.82 -4.55
N GLY A 252 7.31 -1.30 -4.98
CA GLY A 252 6.07 -2.04 -5.13
C GLY A 252 5.66 -2.24 -6.59
N ALA A 253 4.44 -1.82 -6.90
CA ALA A 253 3.85 -1.87 -8.24
C ALA A 253 4.71 -1.14 -9.28
N ALA A 254 4.77 -1.69 -10.50
CA ALA A 254 5.66 -1.21 -11.58
C ALA A 254 7.17 -1.32 -11.31
N GLY A 255 7.57 -1.91 -10.18
CA GLY A 255 8.95 -2.25 -9.87
C GLY A 255 9.89 -1.05 -9.86
N LEU A 256 11.10 -1.26 -10.38
CA LEU A 256 12.14 -0.22 -10.41
C LEU A 256 11.74 0.97 -11.28
N ALA A 257 11.00 0.74 -12.38
CA ALA A 257 10.53 1.84 -13.23
C ALA A 257 9.57 2.76 -12.48
N GLY A 258 8.66 2.21 -11.68
CA GLY A 258 7.79 2.99 -10.81
C GLY A 258 8.59 3.78 -9.78
N ALA A 259 9.35 3.06 -8.94
CA ALA A 259 10.07 3.67 -7.84
C ALA A 259 11.05 4.77 -8.29
N SER A 260 11.87 4.51 -9.31
CA SER A 260 12.89 5.48 -9.75
C SER A 260 12.32 6.64 -10.56
N SER A 261 11.31 6.42 -11.40
CA SER A 261 10.68 7.54 -12.14
C SER A 261 9.90 8.47 -11.22
N GLU A 262 9.15 7.92 -10.26
CA GLU A 262 8.40 8.73 -9.32
C GLU A 262 9.31 9.46 -8.33
N MET A 263 10.39 8.82 -7.85
CA MET A 263 11.43 9.47 -7.03
C MET A 263 12.07 10.65 -7.78
N ALA A 264 12.43 10.44 -9.05
CA ALA A 264 13.10 11.45 -9.87
C ALA A 264 12.17 12.50 -10.48
N SER A 265 10.85 12.41 -10.26
CA SER A 265 9.82 13.24 -10.93
C SER A 265 9.95 14.76 -10.77
N THR A 266 10.79 15.25 -9.84
CA THR A 266 11.09 16.69 -9.69
C THR A 266 12.20 17.15 -10.64
N PHE A 267 13.04 16.23 -11.10
CA PHE A 267 14.20 16.43 -11.97
C PHE A 267 14.11 15.44 -13.14
N GLY A 268 15.18 14.70 -13.44
CA GLY A 268 15.16 13.47 -14.22
C GLY A 268 16.10 12.43 -13.63
N ALA A 269 16.25 11.28 -14.30
CA ALA A 269 17.18 10.24 -13.91
C ALA A 269 17.78 9.50 -15.10
N ILE A 270 19.02 9.04 -14.91
CA ILE A 270 19.66 8.01 -15.73
C ILE A 270 19.75 6.74 -14.89
N ILE A 271 19.16 5.65 -15.37
CA ILE A 271 19.20 4.34 -14.73
C ILE A 271 19.99 3.37 -15.61
N HIS A 272 20.96 2.67 -15.03
CA HIS A 272 21.73 1.63 -15.67
C HIS A 272 21.16 0.26 -15.27
N ALA A 273 20.28 -0.28 -16.09
CA ALA A 273 19.57 -1.54 -15.81
C ALA A 273 20.53 -2.73 -15.68
N ASP A 274 21.70 -2.70 -16.33
CA ASP A 274 22.72 -3.74 -16.23
C ASP A 274 23.59 -3.67 -14.96
N ARG A 275 23.41 -2.65 -14.11
CA ARG A 275 24.01 -2.59 -12.77
C ARG A 275 23.11 -3.19 -11.69
N VAL A 276 21.85 -3.46 -12.00
CA VAL A 276 20.91 -4.10 -11.07
C VAL A 276 21.37 -5.53 -10.80
N ARG A 277 21.40 -5.93 -9.53
CA ARG A 277 21.68 -7.31 -9.15
C ARG A 277 20.52 -8.21 -9.52
N LEU A 278 20.80 -9.28 -10.26
CA LEU A 278 19.80 -10.19 -10.81
C LEU A 278 19.85 -11.56 -10.12
N LYS A 279 18.68 -12.12 -9.86
CA LYS A 279 18.48 -13.48 -9.36
C LYS A 279 18.69 -14.51 -10.48
N GLU A 280 18.33 -14.14 -11.70
CA GLU A 280 18.33 -14.99 -12.89
C GLU A 280 19.24 -14.41 -13.97
N THR A 281 19.92 -15.28 -14.72
CA THR A 281 20.74 -14.85 -15.85
C THR A 281 19.86 -14.55 -17.07
N GLY A 282 20.34 -13.66 -17.95
CA GLY A 282 19.69 -13.36 -19.22
C GLY A 282 18.36 -12.61 -19.09
N MET A 283 18.13 -11.89 -17.99
CA MET A 283 16.98 -10.99 -17.89
C MET A 283 17.12 -9.84 -18.88
N VAL A 284 16.02 -9.48 -19.53
CA VAL A 284 15.96 -8.36 -20.48
C VAL A 284 15.54 -7.07 -19.78
N PRO A 285 15.80 -5.87 -20.35
CA PRO A 285 15.50 -4.60 -19.69
C PRO A 285 14.08 -4.47 -19.18
N ARG A 286 13.09 -4.93 -19.96
CA ARG A 286 11.68 -4.95 -19.55
C ARG A 286 11.46 -5.75 -18.25
N GLU A 287 12.10 -6.91 -18.12
CA GLU A 287 11.97 -7.75 -16.93
C GLU A 287 12.67 -7.10 -15.73
N ILE A 288 13.87 -6.56 -15.93
CA ILE A 288 14.65 -5.90 -14.86
C ILE A 288 13.91 -4.69 -14.30
N MET A 289 13.37 -3.85 -15.19
CA MET A 289 12.75 -2.60 -14.79
C MET A 289 11.38 -2.81 -14.14
N LEU A 290 10.61 -3.82 -14.54
CA LEU A 290 9.22 -3.98 -14.11
C LEU A 290 8.97 -5.15 -13.16
N ALA A 291 10.02 -5.89 -12.79
CA ALA A 291 9.91 -6.92 -11.77
C ALA A 291 9.43 -6.31 -10.45
N GLU A 292 8.42 -6.95 -9.87
CA GLU A 292 7.83 -6.60 -8.57
C GLU A 292 8.38 -7.53 -7.48
N THR A 293 9.67 -7.89 -7.58
CA THR A 293 10.41 -8.60 -6.54
C THR A 293 10.34 -7.81 -5.23
N GLN A 294 10.05 -8.52 -4.14
CA GLN A 294 9.82 -7.96 -2.81
C GLN A 294 11.12 -7.61 -2.08
N GLU A 295 11.01 -6.92 -0.94
CA GLU A 295 12.11 -6.54 -0.05
C GLU A 295 13.24 -5.74 -0.73
N ARG A 296 12.87 -4.67 -1.44
CA ARG A 296 13.81 -3.75 -2.08
C ARG A 296 13.47 -2.30 -1.74
N MET A 297 14.51 -1.49 -1.54
CA MET A 297 14.40 -0.04 -1.34
C MET A 297 15.33 0.70 -2.29
N LEU A 298 14.88 1.84 -2.78
CA LEU A 298 15.70 2.79 -3.54
C LEU A 298 16.04 3.97 -2.63
N VAL A 299 17.31 4.35 -2.56
CA VAL A 299 17.75 5.53 -1.80
C VAL A 299 18.52 6.51 -2.68
N GLU A 300 18.28 7.80 -2.46
CA GLU A 300 19.09 8.88 -3.00
C GLU A 300 20.17 9.27 -2.00
N VAL A 301 21.42 9.32 -2.46
CA VAL A 301 22.59 9.72 -1.66
C VAL A 301 23.50 10.64 -2.43
N ALA A 302 24.23 11.52 -1.73
CA ALA A 302 25.29 12.30 -2.35
C ALA A 302 26.43 11.38 -2.85
N PRO A 303 27.16 11.73 -3.93
CA PRO A 303 28.23 10.90 -4.49
C PRO A 303 29.28 10.43 -3.47
N GLY A 304 29.61 11.29 -2.51
CA GLY A 304 30.59 10.97 -1.46
C GLY A 304 30.11 9.98 -0.40
N ASP A 305 28.80 9.72 -0.33
CA ASP A 305 28.16 8.92 0.72
C ASP A 305 27.72 7.51 0.23
N VAL A 306 27.88 7.20 -1.07
CA VAL A 306 27.52 5.87 -1.64
C VAL A 306 28.22 4.72 -0.90
N ALA A 307 29.53 4.84 -0.66
CA ALA A 307 30.30 3.78 0.01
C ALA A 307 29.90 3.60 1.49
N LEU A 308 29.47 4.68 2.16
CA LEU A 308 28.97 4.59 3.53
C LEU A 308 27.67 3.78 3.56
N VAL A 309 26.72 4.11 2.67
CA VAL A 309 25.43 3.44 2.60
C VAL A 309 25.58 1.98 2.15
N GLY A 310 26.42 1.71 1.16
CA GLY A 310 26.78 0.34 0.78
C GLY A 310 27.38 -0.47 1.93
N GLY A 311 28.27 0.14 2.73
CA GLY A 311 28.85 -0.50 3.90
C GLY A 311 27.83 -0.83 5.00
N ILE A 312 26.78 0.00 5.18
CA ILE A 312 25.69 -0.30 6.10
C ILE A 312 24.83 -1.47 5.56
N ALA A 313 24.54 -1.50 4.25
CA ALA A 313 23.84 -2.64 3.65
C ALA A 313 24.61 -3.95 3.87
N GLU A 314 25.91 -3.97 3.60
CA GLU A 314 26.78 -5.13 3.80
C GLU A 314 26.86 -5.58 5.27
N LYS A 315 26.87 -4.63 6.22
CA LYS A 315 26.85 -4.92 7.66
C LYS A 315 25.61 -5.72 8.08
N HIS A 316 24.48 -5.49 7.41
CA HIS A 316 23.21 -6.17 7.67
C HIS A 316 22.95 -7.36 6.74
N ASP A 317 24.00 -7.86 6.06
CA ASP A 317 23.92 -8.97 5.10
C ASP A 317 22.92 -8.70 3.96
N LEU A 318 22.88 -7.45 3.47
CA LEU A 318 22.09 -7.03 2.31
C LEU A 318 22.98 -6.72 1.12
N ASP A 319 22.50 -7.11 -0.04
CA ASP A 319 23.08 -6.72 -1.31
C ASP A 319 22.65 -5.29 -1.69
N TRP A 320 23.53 -4.62 -2.44
CA TRP A 320 23.26 -3.28 -2.96
C TRP A 320 23.93 -3.05 -4.32
N SER A 321 23.44 -2.03 -5.04
CA SER A 321 24.01 -1.57 -6.31
C SER A 321 23.75 -0.07 -6.52
N ASP A 322 24.78 0.67 -6.93
CA ASP A 322 24.64 2.03 -7.49
C ASP A 322 24.15 1.93 -8.93
N ILE A 323 22.86 2.20 -9.14
CA ILE A 323 22.15 1.91 -10.38
C ILE A 323 21.90 3.14 -11.23
N GLY A 324 22.27 4.34 -10.80
CA GLY A 324 21.93 5.53 -11.56
C GLY A 324 22.20 6.83 -10.84
N GLU A 325 21.83 7.91 -11.51
CA GLU A 325 21.98 9.27 -11.00
C GLU A 325 20.74 10.11 -11.29
N VAL A 326 20.48 11.07 -10.40
CA VAL A 326 19.50 12.14 -10.61
C VAL A 326 20.13 13.19 -11.51
N ILE A 327 19.45 13.60 -12.58
CA ILE A 327 19.93 14.60 -13.54
C ILE A 327 19.01 15.81 -13.56
N ASP A 328 19.53 16.99 -13.94
CA ASP A 328 18.74 18.23 -13.99
C ASP A 328 17.71 18.22 -15.13
N GLU A 329 18.05 17.57 -16.25
CA GLU A 329 17.17 17.47 -17.40
C GLU A 329 15.95 16.60 -17.06
N PRO A 330 14.70 17.06 -17.32
CA PRO A 330 13.47 16.37 -16.92
C PRO A 330 13.15 15.16 -17.81
N ARG A 331 14.09 14.23 -17.90
CA ARG A 331 14.04 13.02 -18.70
C ARG A 331 14.29 11.80 -17.83
N TYR A 332 13.58 10.75 -18.16
CA TYR A 332 13.78 9.43 -17.59
C TYR A 332 14.45 8.56 -18.65
N ILE A 333 15.74 8.29 -18.44
CA ILE A 333 16.62 7.57 -19.36
C ILE A 333 16.99 6.24 -18.71
N VAL A 334 16.81 5.14 -19.44
CA VAL A 334 17.31 3.82 -19.02
C VAL A 334 18.31 3.33 -20.04
N GLU A 335 19.50 3.01 -19.56
CA GLU A 335 20.57 2.38 -20.34
C GLU A 335 20.69 0.90 -19.98
N PHE A 336 20.99 0.08 -20.99
CA PHE A 336 21.33 -1.32 -20.79
C PHE A 336 22.47 -1.70 -21.73
N HIS A 337 23.61 -2.11 -21.16
CA HIS A 337 24.81 -2.47 -21.93
C HIS A 337 25.28 -1.38 -22.90
N GLY A 338 25.15 -0.11 -22.50
CA GLY A 338 25.55 1.05 -23.28
C GLY A 338 24.54 1.54 -24.32
N GLU A 339 23.38 0.88 -24.45
CA GLU A 339 22.30 1.30 -25.35
C GLU A 339 21.16 1.94 -24.54
N VAL A 340 20.61 3.04 -25.04
CA VAL A 340 19.43 3.71 -24.46
C VAL A 340 18.17 2.94 -24.86
N VAL A 341 17.51 2.33 -23.89
CA VAL A 341 16.32 1.48 -24.10
C VAL A 341 15.00 2.19 -23.72
N VAL A 342 15.09 3.23 -22.90
CA VAL A 342 13.99 4.14 -22.53
C VAL A 342 14.51 5.56 -22.60
N ASP A 343 13.77 6.43 -23.25
CA ASP A 343 14.04 7.86 -23.26
C ASP A 343 12.73 8.65 -23.32
N LEU A 344 12.22 9.02 -22.14
CA LEU A 344 10.90 9.62 -21.96
C LEU A 344 10.96 10.97 -21.22
N PRO A 345 10.09 11.94 -21.55
CA PRO A 345 9.80 13.05 -20.64
C PRO A 345 9.24 12.51 -19.32
N ILE A 346 9.85 12.86 -18.19
CA ILE A 346 9.49 12.24 -16.90
C ILE A 346 8.06 12.58 -16.46
N ASP A 347 7.61 13.81 -16.71
CA ASP A 347 6.26 14.27 -16.38
C ASP A 347 5.18 13.49 -17.14
N LEU A 348 5.48 13.08 -18.38
CA LEU A 348 4.57 12.25 -19.17
C LEU A 348 4.43 10.86 -18.55
N LEU A 349 5.53 10.30 -18.03
CA LEU A 349 5.54 8.98 -17.43
C LEU A 349 4.77 8.95 -16.11
N VAL A 350 5.07 9.86 -15.19
CA VAL A 350 4.51 9.86 -13.82
C VAL A 350 3.15 10.58 -13.73
N GLY A 351 2.91 11.61 -14.55
CA GLY A 351 1.74 12.48 -14.44
C GLY A 351 0.85 12.54 -15.68
N GLY A 352 1.25 11.90 -16.79
CA GLY A 352 0.60 12.04 -18.09
C GLY A 352 -0.64 11.19 -18.31
N ALA A 353 -0.97 10.28 -17.38
CA ALA A 353 -2.12 9.40 -17.49
C ALA A 353 -3.43 10.20 -17.66
N PRO A 354 -4.22 9.94 -18.72
CA PRO A 354 -5.50 10.62 -18.93
C PRO A 354 -6.50 10.30 -17.82
N LEU A 355 -7.14 11.32 -17.26
CA LEU A 355 -8.21 11.14 -16.29
C LEU A 355 -9.42 10.44 -16.94
N SER A 356 -10.04 9.54 -16.18
CA SER A 356 -11.27 8.87 -16.56
C SER A 356 -12.49 9.66 -16.09
N ALA A 357 -13.52 9.74 -16.93
CA ALA A 357 -14.81 10.34 -16.59
C ALA A 357 -15.92 9.30 -16.82
N TRP A 358 -16.56 8.88 -15.73
CA TRP A 358 -17.57 7.83 -15.75
C TRP A 358 -18.98 8.41 -15.61
N THR A 359 -19.95 7.76 -16.24
CA THR A 359 -21.36 8.09 -16.01
C THR A 359 -21.78 7.63 -14.62
N LYS A 360 -22.77 8.29 -14.02
CA LYS A 360 -23.20 8.05 -12.64
C LYS A 360 -24.70 7.78 -12.59
N LYS A 361 -25.10 6.80 -11.79
CA LYS A 361 -26.50 6.45 -11.55
C LYS A 361 -26.71 6.19 -10.06
N SER A 362 -27.58 6.98 -9.43
CA SER A 362 -27.90 6.76 -8.02
C SER A 362 -28.49 5.38 -7.79
N HIS A 363 -28.00 4.70 -6.76
CA HIS A 363 -28.46 3.39 -6.32
C HIS A 363 -28.54 3.35 -4.80
N SER A 364 -29.74 3.25 -4.25
CA SER A 364 -29.90 3.02 -2.82
C SER A 364 -30.96 1.93 -2.60
N PRO A 365 -30.55 0.74 -2.16
CA PRO A 365 -31.48 -0.36 -1.94
C PRO A 365 -32.26 -0.12 -0.64
N GLU A 366 -33.52 0.30 -0.76
CA GLU A 366 -34.44 0.29 0.38
C GLU A 366 -34.99 -1.11 0.59
N VAL A 367 -34.67 -1.70 1.74
CA VAL A 367 -35.24 -2.98 2.18
C VAL A 367 -36.17 -2.70 3.36
N PRO A 368 -37.49 -2.85 3.21
CA PRO A 368 -38.42 -2.69 4.33
C PRO A 368 -38.07 -3.62 5.48
N PHE A 369 -37.91 -3.07 6.68
CA PHE A 369 -37.68 -3.87 7.86
C PHE A 369 -38.92 -4.71 8.19
N THR A 370 -38.72 -6.02 8.30
CA THR A 370 -39.73 -6.96 8.80
C THR A 370 -39.26 -7.53 10.12
N ARG A 371 -40.02 -7.30 11.19
CA ARG A 371 -39.69 -7.83 12.51
C ARG A 371 -39.71 -9.36 12.47
N PRO A 372 -38.62 -10.04 12.88
CA PRO A 372 -38.61 -11.50 12.99
C PRO A 372 -39.65 -11.99 14.01
N GLY A 373 -40.34 -13.09 13.70
CA GLY A 373 -41.34 -13.70 14.57
C GLY A 373 -40.78 -14.55 15.72
N SER A 374 -39.46 -14.83 15.71
CA SER A 374 -38.78 -15.66 16.72
C SER A 374 -38.70 -14.96 18.09
N ALA A 375 -38.49 -15.73 19.15
CA ALA A 375 -38.30 -15.18 20.48
C ALA A 375 -37.01 -14.33 20.55
N VAL A 376 -37.03 -13.25 21.35
CA VAL A 376 -35.87 -12.34 21.49
C VAL A 376 -34.61 -13.07 21.92
N LYS A 377 -34.74 -14.08 22.79
CA LYS A 377 -33.60 -14.90 23.21
C LYS A 377 -32.93 -15.61 22.03
N ASP A 378 -33.73 -16.20 21.14
CA ASP A 378 -33.21 -16.93 19.97
C ASP A 378 -32.56 -15.96 18.97
N LEU A 379 -33.16 -14.78 18.79
CA LEU A 379 -32.58 -13.71 17.97
C LEU A 379 -31.25 -13.21 18.54
N ALA A 380 -31.16 -13.00 19.86
CA ALA A 380 -29.92 -12.58 20.51
C ALA A 380 -28.82 -13.65 20.38
N LEU A 381 -29.17 -14.92 20.55
CA LEU A 381 -28.22 -16.02 20.35
C LEU A 381 -27.77 -16.12 18.88
N ALA A 382 -28.65 -15.88 17.92
CA ALA A 382 -28.29 -15.84 16.50
C ALA A 382 -27.32 -14.69 16.17
N VAL A 383 -27.53 -13.51 16.76
CA VAL A 383 -26.61 -12.36 16.61
C VAL A 383 -25.26 -12.67 17.22
N LEU A 384 -25.20 -13.18 18.46
CA LEU A 384 -23.95 -13.52 19.14
C LEU A 384 -23.17 -14.65 18.45
N ALA A 385 -23.88 -15.55 17.75
CA ALA A 385 -23.27 -16.62 16.97
C ALA A 385 -22.84 -16.19 15.57
N HIS A 386 -23.22 -14.99 15.11
CA HIS A 386 -22.86 -14.52 13.78
C HIS A 386 -21.33 -14.28 13.72
N PRO A 387 -20.62 -14.76 12.68
CA PRO A 387 -19.17 -14.61 12.56
C PRO A 387 -18.66 -13.19 12.75
N ASP A 388 -19.37 -12.16 12.24
CA ASP A 388 -19.03 -10.74 12.44
C ASP A 388 -19.01 -10.33 13.93
N VAL A 389 -19.89 -10.89 14.77
CA VAL A 389 -20.05 -10.52 16.20
C VAL A 389 -19.29 -11.46 17.14
N ALA A 390 -19.13 -12.72 16.74
CA ALA A 390 -18.46 -13.73 17.55
C ALA A 390 -17.01 -13.32 17.89
N ARG A 391 -16.46 -13.94 18.95
CA ARG A 391 -15.08 -13.67 19.39
C ARG A 391 -14.09 -13.98 18.27
N LYS A 392 -13.07 -13.13 18.14
CA LYS A 392 -12.02 -13.23 17.12
C LYS A 392 -10.70 -13.77 17.69
N ASP A 393 -10.73 -14.41 18.87
CA ASP A 393 -9.54 -14.96 19.55
C ASP A 393 -8.70 -15.84 18.61
N TRP A 394 -9.35 -16.67 17.78
CA TRP A 394 -8.67 -17.51 16.79
C TRP A 394 -7.77 -16.72 15.83
N VAL A 395 -8.14 -15.50 15.45
CA VAL A 395 -7.31 -14.61 14.61
C VAL A 395 -6.14 -14.08 15.44
N TYR A 396 -6.43 -13.42 16.57
CA TYR A 396 -5.43 -12.73 17.37
C TYR A 396 -4.40 -13.65 18.04
N GLU A 397 -4.76 -14.89 18.35
CA GLU A 397 -3.83 -15.88 18.91
C GLU A 397 -2.72 -16.31 17.94
N GLN A 398 -2.86 -15.99 16.64
CA GLN A 398 -1.84 -16.24 15.63
C GLN A 398 -0.84 -15.08 15.51
N TYR A 399 -1.19 -13.89 16.00
CA TYR A 399 -0.38 -12.68 15.91
C TYR A 399 0.44 -12.47 17.18
N ASP A 400 1.70 -12.11 17.00
CA ASP A 400 2.49 -11.49 18.05
C ASP A 400 1.89 -10.11 18.34
N HIS A 401 1.61 -9.87 19.62
CA HIS A 401 1.06 -8.61 20.12
C HIS A 401 1.98 -7.97 21.17
N ASP A 402 3.08 -8.60 21.56
CA ASP A 402 3.99 -8.15 22.63
C ASP A 402 5.37 -7.74 22.10
N ALA A 403 5.67 -8.01 20.83
CA ALA A 403 6.86 -7.56 20.14
C ALA A 403 7.07 -6.06 20.38
N GLN A 404 8.32 -5.68 20.61
CA GLN A 404 8.73 -4.32 20.99
C GLN A 404 8.21 -3.81 22.35
N GLN A 405 7.42 -4.59 23.11
CA GLN A 405 6.96 -4.30 24.47
C GLN A 405 6.25 -2.93 24.61
N ARG A 406 5.42 -2.61 23.63
CA ARG A 406 4.62 -1.37 23.59
C ARG A 406 3.16 -1.62 23.94
N THR A 407 2.61 -2.77 23.59
CA THR A 407 1.19 -3.05 23.73
C THR A 407 0.74 -3.07 25.18
N VAL A 408 -0.31 -2.32 25.47
CA VAL A 408 -0.97 -2.24 26.79
C VAL A 408 -2.28 -3.02 26.76
N SER A 409 -3.05 -2.90 25.68
CA SER A 409 -4.31 -3.60 25.48
C SER A 409 -4.61 -3.76 24.00
N ILE A 410 -5.06 -4.96 23.60
CA ILE A 410 -5.71 -5.24 22.31
C ILE A 410 -7.20 -5.56 22.50
N GLN A 411 -7.73 -5.31 23.70
CA GLN A 411 -9.14 -5.55 24.04
C GLN A 411 -9.99 -4.33 23.71
N ASN A 412 -11.30 -4.56 23.54
CA ASN A 412 -12.31 -3.58 23.16
C ASN A 412 -12.19 -3.15 21.69
N ASP A 413 -12.80 -2.03 21.32
CA ASP A 413 -12.93 -1.60 19.92
C ASP A 413 -11.65 -0.92 19.36
N ALA A 414 -10.59 -0.77 20.16
CA ALA A 414 -9.31 -0.17 19.76
C ALA A 414 -8.11 -0.75 20.52
N ALA A 415 -6.92 -0.70 19.91
CA ALA A 415 -5.66 -1.08 20.53
C ALA A 415 -5.01 0.10 21.26
N VAL A 416 -4.30 -0.17 22.35
CA VAL A 416 -3.59 0.82 23.17
C VAL A 416 -2.12 0.44 23.27
N LEU A 417 -1.24 1.32 22.81
CA LEU A 417 0.21 1.17 22.86
C LEU A 417 0.83 2.28 23.71
N ARG A 418 1.86 1.94 24.49
CA ARG A 418 2.71 2.92 25.17
C ARG A 418 3.62 3.60 24.16
N LEU A 419 3.54 4.92 24.10
CA LEU A 419 4.42 5.76 23.29
C LEU A 419 4.86 6.97 24.10
N GLU A 420 6.16 7.05 24.38
CA GLU A 420 6.74 8.02 25.32
C GLU A 420 6.07 7.92 26.71
N ASP A 421 5.64 9.04 27.30
CA ASP A 421 4.85 9.12 28.53
C ASP A 421 3.33 9.13 28.27
N LYS A 422 2.91 8.87 27.01
CA LYS A 422 1.53 8.87 26.55
C LYS A 422 1.07 7.47 26.08
N ALA A 423 -0.19 7.40 25.64
CA ALA A 423 -0.76 6.25 24.96
C ALA A 423 -1.12 6.60 23.51
N LEU A 424 -0.74 5.74 22.57
CA LEU A 424 -1.22 5.73 21.20
C LEU A 424 -2.42 4.78 21.12
N VAL A 425 -3.55 5.24 20.61
CA VAL A 425 -4.77 4.45 20.48
C VAL A 425 -5.11 4.28 18.99
N LEU A 426 -5.37 3.05 18.57
CA LEU A 426 -5.54 2.69 17.16
C LEU A 426 -6.86 1.95 16.95
N SER A 427 -7.65 2.38 15.96
CA SER A 427 -8.88 1.74 15.53
C SER A 427 -8.89 1.64 14.01
N CYS A 428 -9.54 0.59 13.48
CA CYS A 428 -9.73 0.40 12.06
C CYS A 428 -11.02 -0.36 11.78
N GLY A 429 -11.49 -0.29 10.54
CA GLY A 429 -12.67 -1.02 10.07
C GLY A 429 -13.81 -0.09 9.63
N CYS A 430 -14.84 -0.69 9.05
CA CYS A 430 -16.06 -0.03 8.64
C CYS A 430 -17.19 -1.04 8.45
N ASN A 431 -18.43 -0.54 8.49
CA ASN A 431 -19.60 -1.38 8.21
C ASN A 431 -19.99 -1.33 6.72
N PRO A 432 -19.64 -2.33 5.91
CA PRO A 432 -19.90 -2.29 4.46
C PRO A 432 -21.39 -2.37 4.14
N ARG A 433 -22.22 -2.92 5.03
CA ARG A 433 -23.68 -3.01 4.81
C ARG A 433 -24.34 -1.64 4.99
N HIS A 434 -23.80 -0.78 5.85
CA HIS A 434 -24.24 0.61 5.96
C HIS A 434 -23.82 1.39 4.72
N ILE A 435 -22.55 1.27 4.31
CA ILE A 435 -22.00 1.90 3.12
C ILE A 435 -22.78 1.48 1.86
N TYR A 436 -23.06 0.19 1.67
CA TYR A 436 -23.82 -0.29 0.52
C TYR A 436 -25.24 0.29 0.46
N LYS A 437 -25.93 0.43 1.60
CA LYS A 437 -27.30 0.95 1.65
C LYS A 437 -27.37 2.45 1.46
N ARG A 438 -26.49 3.19 2.13
CA ARG A 438 -26.43 4.65 2.19
C ARG A 438 -24.96 5.07 2.10
N PRO A 439 -24.39 5.19 0.88
CA PRO A 439 -22.95 5.36 0.72
C PRO A 439 -22.35 6.59 1.40
N PHE A 440 -23.04 7.73 1.35
CA PHE A 440 -22.60 8.94 2.03
C PHE A 440 -22.63 8.77 3.55
N GLU A 441 -23.82 8.50 4.11
CA GLU A 441 -24.00 8.41 5.57
C GLU A 441 -23.28 7.20 6.17
N GLY A 442 -23.21 6.09 5.43
CA GLY A 442 -22.52 4.87 5.84
C GLY A 442 -21.01 5.06 5.93
N THR A 443 -20.42 5.85 5.01
CA THR A 443 -18.98 6.15 5.07
C THR A 443 -18.68 7.18 6.14
N ALA A 444 -19.51 8.22 6.29
CA ALA A 444 -19.43 9.16 7.41
C ALA A 444 -19.51 8.43 8.76
N ASN A 445 -20.41 7.46 8.88
CA ASN A 445 -20.52 6.62 10.08
C ASN A 445 -19.26 5.80 10.37
N ALA A 446 -18.49 5.39 9.36
CA ALA A 446 -17.23 4.68 9.59
C ALA A 446 -16.19 5.58 10.28
N VAL A 447 -16.13 6.87 9.91
CA VAL A 447 -15.31 7.87 10.60
C VAL A 447 -15.77 8.04 12.04
N ILE A 448 -17.08 8.24 12.24
CA ILE A 448 -17.68 8.45 13.57
C ILE A 448 -17.47 7.22 14.47
N GLU A 449 -17.61 6.01 13.95
CA GLU A 449 -17.38 4.76 14.68
C GLU A 449 -15.94 4.66 15.17
N ASN A 450 -14.96 4.83 14.28
CA ASN A 450 -13.55 4.78 14.65
C ASN A 450 -13.18 5.91 15.63
N ALA A 451 -13.64 7.14 15.41
CA ALA A 451 -13.45 8.24 16.35
C ALA A 451 -14.06 7.95 17.72
N SER A 452 -15.24 7.31 17.75
CA SER A 452 -15.90 6.90 19.00
C SER A 452 -15.12 5.81 19.72
N ASN A 453 -14.54 4.84 19.01
CA ASN A 453 -13.69 3.80 19.59
C ASN A 453 -12.48 4.41 20.29
N LEU A 454 -11.85 5.43 19.69
CA LEU A 454 -10.75 6.18 20.30
C LEU A 454 -11.23 6.97 21.54
N ALA A 455 -12.33 7.72 21.40
CA ALA A 455 -12.87 8.57 22.46
C ALA A 455 -13.32 7.78 23.69
N CYS A 456 -13.85 6.56 23.51
CA CYS A 456 -14.22 5.66 24.60
C CYS A 456 -13.03 5.25 25.49
N LEU A 457 -11.80 5.36 24.97
CA LEU A 457 -10.55 5.14 25.71
C LEU A 457 -9.89 6.45 26.18
N GLY A 458 -10.57 7.59 25.98
CA GLY A 458 -10.08 8.92 26.35
C GLY A 458 -9.01 9.47 25.41
N ALA A 459 -8.90 8.96 24.18
CA ALA A 459 -8.00 9.48 23.17
C ALA A 459 -8.70 10.51 22.27
N ASP A 460 -7.96 11.55 21.90
CA ASP A 460 -8.37 12.51 20.89
C ASP A 460 -7.96 11.99 19.49
N PRO A 461 -8.88 11.89 18.51
CA PRO A 461 -8.52 11.50 17.15
C PRO A 461 -7.52 12.47 16.53
N LEU A 462 -6.38 11.93 16.07
CA LEU A 462 -5.29 12.72 15.50
C LEU A 462 -5.34 12.79 13.96
N CYS A 463 -5.55 11.64 13.32
CA CYS A 463 -5.60 11.53 11.86
C CYS A 463 -6.41 10.30 11.43
N LEU A 464 -6.77 10.28 10.15
CA LEU A 464 -7.39 9.13 9.49
C LEU A 464 -6.64 8.85 8.19
N VAL A 465 -6.33 7.57 7.96
CA VAL A 465 -5.95 7.06 6.64
C VAL A 465 -7.08 6.21 6.09
N ASN A 466 -7.24 6.16 4.77
CA ASN A 466 -8.30 5.40 4.12
C ASN A 466 -7.74 4.55 2.98
N CYS A 467 -8.33 3.38 2.77
CA CYS A 467 -8.10 2.53 1.62
C CYS A 467 -9.45 2.17 1.00
N LEU A 468 -9.73 2.74 -0.18
CA LEU A 468 -11.04 2.64 -0.83
C LEU A 468 -11.10 1.39 -1.73
N ASN A 469 -11.86 0.38 -1.32
CA ASN A 469 -12.08 -0.82 -2.14
C ASN A 469 -13.48 -0.79 -2.79
N PHE A 470 -13.52 -0.65 -4.11
CA PHE A 470 -14.75 -0.64 -4.90
C PHE A 470 -14.59 -1.51 -6.16
N ALA A 471 -15.72 -1.97 -6.69
CA ALA A 471 -15.75 -2.55 -8.03
C ALA A 471 -15.44 -1.50 -9.11
N SER A 472 -15.40 -1.91 -10.37
CA SER A 472 -15.06 -1.01 -11.47
C SER A 472 -15.99 0.22 -11.54
N PRO A 473 -15.45 1.46 -11.53
CA PRO A 473 -16.23 2.68 -11.68
C PRO A 473 -16.79 2.86 -13.10
N ALA A 474 -16.47 1.96 -14.03
CA ALA A 474 -17.15 1.91 -15.33
C ALA A 474 -18.66 1.59 -15.18
N HIS A 475 -19.05 0.91 -14.10
CA HIS A 475 -20.44 0.70 -13.73
C HIS A 475 -21.04 1.97 -13.11
N PRO A 476 -22.12 2.55 -13.69
CA PRO A 476 -22.62 3.85 -13.28
C PRO A 476 -23.05 3.94 -11.80
N GLU A 477 -23.58 2.86 -11.26
CA GLU A 477 -23.94 2.73 -9.85
C GLU A 477 -22.72 2.74 -8.91
N ILE A 478 -21.61 2.12 -9.33
CA ILE A 478 -20.38 2.07 -8.54
C ILE A 478 -19.66 3.42 -8.59
N SER A 479 -19.62 4.07 -9.75
CA SER A 479 -19.11 5.45 -9.89
C SER A 479 -19.85 6.43 -8.98
N TRP A 480 -21.18 6.30 -8.90
CA TRP A 480 -21.98 7.11 -7.97
C TRP A 480 -21.70 6.75 -6.51
N GLN A 481 -21.66 5.45 -6.17
CA GLN A 481 -21.37 4.98 -4.82
C GLN A 481 -20.02 5.50 -4.31
N LEU A 482 -18.97 5.34 -5.12
CA LEU A 482 -17.61 5.81 -4.84
C LEU A 482 -17.59 7.33 -4.57
N GLU A 483 -18.23 8.13 -5.41
CA GLU A 483 -18.33 9.58 -5.18
C GLU A 483 -19.02 9.89 -3.85
N GLN A 484 -20.16 9.25 -3.57
CA GLN A 484 -20.89 9.49 -2.33
C GLN A 484 -20.09 9.06 -1.10
N CYS A 485 -19.33 7.96 -1.17
CA CYS A 485 -18.46 7.53 -0.09
C CYS A 485 -17.33 8.55 0.16
N VAL A 486 -16.66 9.05 -0.89
CA VAL A 486 -15.59 10.05 -0.75
C VAL A 486 -16.14 11.35 -0.16
N LEU A 487 -17.31 11.79 -0.62
CA LEU A 487 -17.96 12.99 -0.07
C LEU A 487 -18.37 12.80 1.40
N GLY A 488 -18.91 11.64 1.76
CA GLY A 488 -19.26 11.32 3.15
C GLY A 488 -18.03 11.20 4.06
N LEU A 489 -16.92 10.70 3.53
CA LEU A 489 -15.63 10.65 4.23
C LEU A 489 -15.07 12.06 4.49
N GLY A 490 -15.22 12.99 3.55
CA GLY A 490 -14.72 14.35 3.70
C GLY A 490 -15.61 15.28 4.54
N ASP A 491 -16.91 14.97 4.67
CA ASP A 491 -17.87 15.72 5.48
C ASP A 491 -17.76 15.39 6.99
N ALA A 492 -17.46 14.13 7.30
CA ALA A 492 -17.24 13.64 8.66
C ALA A 492 -15.85 14.00 9.18
#